data_AF-A0A1V1W2V1-F1
#
_entry.id   AF-A0A1V1W2V1-F1
#
_cell.length_a   1.000
_cell.length_b   1.000
_cell.length_c   1.000
_cell.angle_alpha   90.00
_cell.angle_beta   90.00
_cell.angle_gamma   90.00
#
_symmetry.space_group_name_H-M   'P 1'
#
loop_
_entity.id
_entity.type
_entity.pdbx_description
1 polymer ?
#
loop_
_entity_poly.entity_id
_entity_poly.type
_entity_poly.pdbx_seq_one_letter_code
_entity_poly.pdbx_strand_id
1 'polypeptide(L)'
;MPEIMTKWPLTCDNEDAPAGAGNTTRGLTRSSGTSREGLAVDATRSQLDILRATGLVVATGALDHDVYAFRVEGEPIAKSRVRVEKSRRYAVGRTDDAELDIANAVRRGSGPGDRFAGNVAVAAVFYRSNRHRVDVDNLLKTVLDGITKSGLVWADDDQVTAVLGVIEHDPAHPRIAVAVANHESTMLRGDARRTRTCETCGVAFQPHSDRQRGRYCSLACRPRRVQICTACGGPTSAPHVVRCLPCHNSNQRGTR
;
A
#
# COMPACT_ATOMS: atom_id res chain seq x y z
N MET A 1 19.08 -20.64 -8.57
CA MET A 1 17.65 -20.30 -8.73
C MET A 1 16.94 -20.83 -7.51
N PRO A 2 16.35 -20.00 -6.63
CA PRO A 2 15.63 -20.51 -5.48
C PRO A 2 14.16 -20.75 -5.84
N GLU A 3 13.67 -21.93 -5.48
CA GLU A 3 12.25 -22.33 -5.51
C GLU A 3 11.44 -21.46 -4.55
N ILE A 4 10.40 -20.81 -5.08
CA ILE A 4 9.36 -20.16 -4.30
C ILE A 4 8.35 -21.24 -3.91
N MET A 5 8.37 -21.65 -2.64
CA MET A 5 7.30 -22.46 -2.05
C MET A 5 6.08 -21.59 -1.76
N THR A 6 5.11 -21.60 -2.67
CA THR A 6 3.71 -21.26 -2.38
C THR A 6 2.82 -22.43 -2.78
N LYS A 7 2.71 -23.40 -1.87
CA LYS A 7 1.58 -24.32 -1.81
C LYS A 7 1.23 -24.52 -0.35
N TRP A 8 0.12 -23.92 0.07
CA TRP A 8 -0.54 -24.26 1.33
C TRP A 8 -1.38 -25.51 1.08
N PRO A 9 -1.07 -26.68 1.67
CA PRO A 9 -1.97 -27.81 1.58
C PRO A 9 -3.11 -27.62 2.59
N LEU A 10 -4.34 -27.54 2.08
CA LEU A 10 -5.55 -27.78 2.87
C LEU A 10 -5.69 -29.29 3.05
N THR A 11 -5.15 -29.84 4.14
CA THR A 11 -5.53 -31.18 4.62
C THR A 11 -5.65 -31.15 6.13
N CYS A 12 -6.87 -31.33 6.61
CA CYS A 12 -7.23 -31.45 8.02
C CYS A 12 -7.30 -32.94 8.34
N ASP A 13 -6.21 -33.55 8.82
CA ASP A 13 -6.26 -34.90 9.37
C ASP A 13 -6.06 -34.81 10.89
N ASN A 14 -7.16 -35.04 11.62
CA ASN A 14 -7.21 -35.24 13.06
C ASN A 14 -7.11 -36.76 13.31
N GLU A 15 -6.07 -37.22 13.99
CA GLU A 15 -6.09 -38.52 14.67
C GLU A 15 -5.45 -38.42 16.07
N ASP A 16 -6.30 -38.79 17.05
CA ASP A 16 -6.06 -39.53 18.29
C ASP A 16 -5.31 -38.95 19.52
N ALA A 17 -6.01 -39.10 20.66
CA ALA A 17 -5.65 -38.76 22.04
C ALA A 17 -4.65 -39.77 22.68
N PRO A 18 -4.21 -39.57 23.96
CA PRO A 18 -4.99 -40.16 25.05
C PRO A 18 -5.02 -39.40 26.38
N ALA A 19 -5.98 -39.82 27.22
CA ALA A 19 -6.25 -39.39 28.58
C ALA A 19 -5.17 -39.80 29.60
N GLY A 20 -5.01 -39.01 30.67
CA GLY A 20 -4.16 -39.31 31.82
C GLY A 20 -4.50 -38.46 33.04
N ALA A 21 -4.58 -39.11 34.20
CA ALA A 21 -5.27 -38.71 35.42
C ALA A 21 -4.49 -37.77 36.38
N GLY A 22 -5.27 -36.95 37.13
CA GLY A 22 -5.17 -36.67 38.58
C GLY A 22 -3.95 -35.95 39.18
N ASN A 23 -4.18 -34.80 39.85
CA ASN A 23 -3.97 -34.67 41.30
C ASN A 23 -4.52 -33.34 41.88
N THR A 24 -4.94 -33.40 43.13
CA THR A 24 -5.45 -32.31 43.98
C THR A 24 -4.34 -31.51 44.66
N THR A 25 -4.40 -30.17 44.60
CA THR A 25 -3.86 -29.27 45.65
C THR A 25 -4.54 -27.90 45.60
N ARG A 26 -5.06 -27.46 46.75
CA ARG A 26 -5.53 -26.09 47.01
C ARG A 26 -4.31 -25.17 47.16
N GLY A 27 -4.31 -24.05 46.45
CA GLY A 27 -3.36 -22.96 46.64
C GLY A 27 -3.74 -21.74 45.80
N LEU A 28 -4.12 -20.64 46.45
CA LEU A 28 -4.49 -19.36 45.85
C LEU A 28 -3.36 -18.80 44.97
N THR A 29 -3.59 -18.78 43.65
CA THR A 29 -3.09 -17.73 42.74
C THR A 29 -4.15 -17.51 41.67
N ARG A 30 -4.60 -16.28 41.47
CA ARG A 30 -5.36 -15.90 40.26
C ARG A 30 -4.37 -15.87 39.10
N SER A 31 -3.97 -17.04 38.62
CA SER A 31 -3.41 -17.16 37.29
C SER A 31 -4.58 -17.09 36.31
N SER A 32 -4.65 -16.03 35.52
CA SER A 32 -5.47 -15.99 34.32
C SER A 32 -4.84 -16.93 33.29
N GLY A 33 -4.88 -18.23 33.59
CA GLY A 33 -4.51 -19.28 32.66
C GLY A 33 -5.57 -19.30 31.58
N THR A 34 -5.24 -18.76 30.41
CA THR A 34 -5.99 -19.01 29.19
C THR A 34 -6.03 -20.52 29.02
N SER A 35 -7.19 -21.13 29.22
CA SER A 35 -7.33 -22.58 29.05
C SER A 35 -6.93 -22.94 27.62
N ARG A 36 -6.34 -24.11 27.41
CA ARG A 36 -6.01 -24.62 26.07
C ARG A 36 -7.20 -24.57 25.11
N GLU A 37 -8.41 -24.80 25.63
CA GLU A 37 -9.67 -24.65 24.90
C GLU A 37 -9.90 -23.22 24.41
N GLY A 38 -9.64 -22.20 25.24
CA GLY A 38 -9.77 -20.80 24.84
C GLY A 38 -8.81 -20.39 23.71
N LEU A 39 -7.58 -20.92 23.72
CA LEU A 39 -6.59 -20.69 22.65
C LEU A 39 -7.02 -21.32 21.31
N ALA A 40 -7.60 -22.52 21.34
CA ALA A 40 -8.09 -23.19 20.13
C ALA A 40 -9.27 -22.44 19.49
N VAL A 41 -10.19 -21.91 20.31
CA VAL A 41 -11.34 -21.13 19.83
C VAL A 41 -10.89 -19.82 19.18
N ASP A 42 -9.91 -19.11 19.75
CA ASP A 42 -9.39 -17.86 19.17
C ASP A 42 -8.61 -18.11 17.86
N ALA A 43 -7.83 -19.19 17.79
CA ALA A 43 -7.16 -19.58 16.55
C ALA A 43 -8.16 -19.88 15.42
N THR A 44 -9.25 -20.61 15.72
CA THR A 44 -10.31 -20.92 14.76
C THR A 44 -11.00 -19.65 14.27
N ARG A 45 -11.31 -18.72 15.18
CA ARG A 45 -11.92 -17.43 14.83
C ARG A 45 -10.99 -16.60 13.95
N SER A 46 -9.70 -16.54 14.31
CA SER A 46 -8.70 -15.83 13.53
C SER A 46 -8.61 -16.37 12.10
N GLN A 47 -8.64 -17.69 11.92
CA GLN A 47 -8.64 -18.31 10.59
C GLN A 47 -9.91 -17.96 9.80
N LEU A 48 -11.08 -18.05 10.43
CA LEU A 48 -12.35 -17.73 9.77
C LEU A 48 -12.42 -16.25 9.33
N ASP A 49 -11.91 -15.33 10.14
CA ASP A 49 -11.85 -13.92 9.81
C ASP A 49 -10.97 -13.65 8.58
N ILE A 50 -9.80 -14.30 8.51
CA ILE A 50 -8.89 -14.21 7.36
C ILE A 50 -9.54 -14.83 6.12
N LEU A 51 -10.11 -16.03 6.22
CA LEU A 51 -10.81 -16.68 5.11
C LEU A 51 -11.93 -15.81 4.56
N ARG A 52 -12.67 -15.13 5.44
CA ARG A 52 -13.73 -14.21 5.03
C ARG A 52 -13.18 -13.00 4.29
N ALA A 53 -12.14 -12.35 4.81
CA ALA A 53 -11.50 -11.22 4.11
C ALA A 53 -10.94 -11.66 2.74
N THR A 54 -10.32 -12.83 2.67
CA THR A 54 -9.82 -13.43 1.42
C THR A 54 -10.94 -13.70 0.43
N GLY A 55 -12.05 -14.32 0.86
CA GLY A 55 -13.21 -14.54 -0.02
C GLY A 55 -13.79 -13.23 -0.57
N LEU A 56 -13.81 -12.18 0.25
CA LEU A 56 -14.24 -10.85 -0.17
C LEU A 56 -13.29 -10.20 -1.18
N VAL A 57 -11.97 -10.31 -1.00
CA VAL A 57 -11.02 -9.71 -1.97
C VAL A 57 -11.08 -10.46 -3.30
N VAL A 58 -11.19 -11.79 -3.30
CA VAL A 58 -11.38 -12.59 -4.51
C VAL A 58 -12.67 -12.21 -5.24
N ALA A 59 -13.76 -11.95 -4.50
CA ALA A 59 -15.03 -11.50 -5.08
C ALA A 59 -14.95 -10.14 -5.81
N THR A 60 -13.88 -9.36 -5.60
CA THR A 60 -13.64 -8.12 -6.37
C THR A 60 -13.07 -8.37 -7.77
N GLY A 61 -12.74 -9.62 -8.12
CA GLY A 61 -12.01 -9.95 -9.34
C GLY A 61 -10.49 -9.98 -9.14
N ALA A 62 -10.03 -10.03 -7.89
CA ALA A 62 -8.62 -10.19 -7.58
C ALA A 62 -8.16 -11.62 -7.90
N LEU A 63 -6.89 -11.74 -8.33
CA LEU A 63 -6.30 -13.04 -8.63
C LEU A 63 -6.05 -13.81 -7.33
N ASP A 64 -6.40 -15.08 -7.32
CA ASP A 64 -6.48 -15.94 -6.13
C ASP A 64 -5.11 -16.41 -5.58
N HIS A 65 -4.05 -16.33 -6.39
CA HIS A 65 -2.74 -16.90 -6.03
C HIS A 65 -1.82 -15.98 -5.22
N ASP A 66 -2.12 -14.67 -5.14
CA ASP A 66 -1.26 -13.67 -4.46
C ASP A 66 -2.03 -12.88 -3.39
N VAL A 67 -2.70 -13.58 -2.47
CA VAL A 67 -3.43 -12.93 -1.38
C VAL A 67 -2.54 -12.76 -0.14
N TYR A 68 -2.36 -11.52 0.29
CA TYR A 68 -1.78 -11.16 1.58
C TYR A 68 -2.89 -10.78 2.56
N ALA A 69 -3.00 -11.49 3.68
CA ALA A 69 -4.04 -11.24 4.67
C ALA A 69 -3.49 -11.15 6.09
N PHE A 70 -4.08 -10.27 6.91
CA PHE A 70 -3.66 -10.05 8.29
C PHE A 70 -4.82 -9.57 9.16
N ARG A 71 -4.62 -9.63 10.48
CA ARG A 71 -5.59 -9.21 11.51
C ARG A 71 -4.98 -8.14 12.42
N VAL A 72 -5.83 -7.23 12.88
CA VAL A 72 -5.50 -6.20 13.88
C VAL A 72 -6.50 -6.27 15.02
N GLU A 73 -6.01 -6.47 16.24
CA GLU A 73 -6.87 -6.45 17.44
C GLU A 73 -7.34 -5.04 17.79
N GLY A 74 -8.50 -4.95 18.43
CA GLY A 74 -9.02 -3.72 19.01
C GLY A 74 -10.17 -3.09 18.21
N GLU A 75 -10.77 -2.05 18.78
CA GLU A 75 -11.90 -1.34 18.17
C GLU A 75 -11.49 -0.72 16.82
N PRO A 76 -12.19 -1.04 15.72
CA PRO A 76 -11.98 -0.38 14.44
C PRO A 76 -12.20 1.14 14.55
N ILE A 77 -11.14 1.92 14.32
CA ILE A 77 -11.17 3.39 14.40
C ILE A 77 -11.38 3.99 13.02
N ALA A 78 -12.45 4.76 12.86
CA ALA A 78 -12.72 5.48 11.63
C ALA A 78 -11.83 6.71 11.49
N LYS A 79 -11.40 6.99 10.25
CA LYS A 79 -10.59 8.16 9.94
C LYS A 79 -11.36 9.42 10.34
N SER A 80 -10.78 10.20 11.24
CA SER A 80 -11.34 11.51 11.58
C SER A 80 -11.15 12.49 10.41
N ARG A 81 -12.20 13.26 10.07
CA ARG A 81 -12.08 14.36 9.11
C ARG A 81 -11.04 15.36 9.62
N VAL A 82 -10.15 15.81 8.75
CA VAL A 82 -9.15 16.83 9.08
C VAL A 82 -9.86 18.08 9.56
N ARG A 83 -9.54 18.53 10.77
CA ARG A 83 -9.97 19.84 11.26
C ARG A 83 -8.93 20.87 10.83
N VAL A 84 -9.39 21.97 10.25
CA VAL A 84 -8.55 23.09 9.84
C VAL A 84 -8.78 24.22 10.83
N GLU A 85 -7.77 24.50 11.66
CA GLU A 85 -7.81 25.64 12.57
C GLU A 85 -6.58 26.53 12.31
N LYS A 86 -6.83 27.83 12.08
CA LYS A 86 -5.80 28.88 11.89
C LYS A 86 -4.59 28.43 11.07
N SER A 87 -4.81 27.94 9.85
CA SER A 87 -3.81 27.48 8.87
C SER A 87 -3.06 26.16 9.16
N ARG A 88 -3.33 25.46 10.27
CA ARG A 88 -2.73 24.16 10.57
C ARG A 88 -3.77 23.04 10.49
N ARG A 89 -3.40 21.95 9.83
CA ARG A 89 -4.18 20.70 9.77
C ARG A 89 -3.67 19.80 10.90
N TYR A 90 -4.54 19.44 11.84
CA TYR A 90 -4.20 18.46 12.87
C TYR A 90 -5.03 17.19 12.65
N ALA A 91 -4.35 16.04 12.58
CA ALA A 91 -4.98 14.75 12.74
C ALA A 91 -5.30 14.53 14.23
N VAL A 92 -6.41 13.87 14.53
CA VAL A 92 -6.77 13.51 15.90
C VAL A 92 -5.95 12.27 16.26
N GLY A 93 -5.13 12.34 17.31
CA GLY A 93 -4.10 11.34 17.63
C GLY A 93 -4.55 9.86 17.62
N ARG A 94 -5.81 9.58 18.01
CA ARG A 94 -6.38 8.22 17.97
C ARG A 94 -6.35 7.57 16.57
N THR A 95 -6.44 8.37 15.51
CA THR A 95 -6.40 7.85 14.14
C THR A 95 -4.97 7.45 13.76
N ASP A 96 -3.98 8.21 14.22
CA ASP A 96 -2.57 7.95 13.91
C ASP A 96 -2.08 6.68 14.62
N ASP A 97 -2.56 6.42 15.85
CA ASP A 97 -2.30 5.20 16.60
C ASP A 97 -2.87 3.97 15.88
N ALA A 98 -4.14 4.05 15.44
CA ALA A 98 -4.79 2.95 14.71
C ALA A 98 -4.05 2.62 13.39
N GLU A 99 -3.65 3.64 12.63
CA GLU A 99 -2.81 3.46 11.43
C GLU A 99 -1.47 2.81 11.75
N LEU A 100 -0.86 3.17 12.89
CA LEU A 100 0.40 2.59 13.33
C LEU A 100 0.24 1.11 13.73
N ASP A 101 -0.86 0.76 14.40
CA ASP A 101 -1.17 -0.63 14.75
C ASP A 101 -1.36 -1.50 13.51
N ILE A 102 -2.04 -0.98 12.49
CA ILE A 102 -2.17 -1.62 11.17
C ILE A 102 -0.80 -1.77 10.52
N ALA A 103 0.01 -0.71 10.48
CA ALA A 103 1.36 -0.77 9.91
C ALA A 103 2.23 -1.82 10.63
N ASN A 104 2.11 -1.92 11.95
CA ASN A 104 2.84 -2.90 12.75
C ASN A 104 2.34 -4.33 12.53
N ALA A 105 1.04 -4.53 12.34
CA ALA A 105 0.49 -5.84 11.97
C ALA A 105 1.05 -6.31 10.62
N VAL A 106 1.14 -5.41 9.63
CA VAL A 106 1.77 -5.72 8.35
C VAL A 106 3.25 -6.09 8.52
N ARG A 107 4.02 -5.31 9.28
CA ARG A 107 5.44 -5.57 9.52
C ARG A 107 5.68 -6.91 10.22
N ARG A 108 4.81 -7.29 11.17
CA ARG A 108 4.88 -8.60 11.84
C ARG A 108 4.59 -9.76 10.90
N GLY A 109 3.69 -9.57 9.94
CA GLY A 109 3.40 -10.54 8.88
C GLY A 109 4.41 -10.55 7.73
N SER A 110 5.49 -9.77 7.82
CA SER A 110 6.52 -9.57 6.79
C SER A 110 6.02 -9.01 5.44
N GLY A 111 4.73 -8.66 5.33
CA GLY A 111 4.14 -8.26 4.05
C GLY A 111 4.06 -9.41 3.03
N PRO A 112 3.71 -9.12 1.77
CA PRO A 112 3.69 -10.10 0.66
C PRO A 112 5.08 -10.58 0.20
N GLY A 113 6.16 -10.27 0.93
CA GLY A 113 7.54 -10.49 0.46
C GLY A 113 7.99 -9.38 -0.49
N ASP A 114 7.49 -9.42 -1.72
CA ASP A 114 7.65 -8.34 -2.70
C ASP A 114 6.39 -7.44 -2.72
N ARG A 115 6.58 -6.13 -2.81
CA ARG A 115 5.45 -5.19 -2.94
C ARG A 115 4.67 -5.48 -4.23
N PHE A 116 3.35 -5.32 -4.16
CA PHE A 116 2.52 -5.27 -5.35
C PHE A 116 2.92 -4.06 -6.20
N ALA A 117 3.35 -4.29 -7.44
CA ALA A 117 3.80 -3.24 -8.36
C ALA A 117 2.65 -2.60 -9.16
N GLY A 118 1.53 -3.31 -9.27
CA GLY A 118 0.39 -2.98 -10.13
C GLY A 118 -0.86 -2.55 -9.37
N ASN A 119 -2.00 -2.84 -9.99
CA ASN A 119 -3.32 -2.62 -9.43
C ASN A 119 -3.59 -3.58 -8.28
N VAL A 120 -4.17 -3.06 -7.19
CA VAL A 120 -4.43 -3.81 -5.97
C VAL A 120 -5.93 -3.76 -5.63
N ALA A 121 -6.45 -4.87 -5.10
CA ALA A 121 -7.73 -4.93 -4.42
C ALA A 121 -7.53 -5.06 -2.91
N VAL A 122 -8.42 -4.44 -2.14
CA VAL A 122 -8.43 -4.50 -0.68
C VAL A 122 -9.82 -4.87 -0.18
N ALA A 123 -9.91 -5.88 0.68
CA ALA A 123 -11.12 -6.18 1.42
C ALA A 123 -10.86 -6.12 2.93
N ALA A 124 -11.81 -5.55 3.67
CA ALA A 124 -11.73 -5.50 5.13
C ALA A 124 -13.07 -5.86 5.78
N VAL A 125 -12.99 -6.65 6.86
CA VAL A 125 -14.10 -6.93 7.77
C VAL A 125 -13.83 -6.25 9.10
N PHE A 126 -14.74 -5.39 9.53
CA PHE A 126 -14.65 -4.57 10.72
C PHE A 126 -15.58 -5.10 11.79
N TYR A 127 -15.04 -5.76 12.81
CA TYR A 127 -15.82 -6.25 13.94
C TYR A 127 -15.82 -5.21 15.05
N ARG A 128 -16.97 -4.60 15.30
CA ARG A 128 -17.11 -3.48 16.23
C ARG A 128 -17.77 -3.88 17.54
N SER A 129 -17.32 -3.28 18.63
CA SER A 129 -17.84 -3.56 19.96
C SER A 129 -19.20 -2.92 20.25
N ASN A 130 -19.56 -1.90 19.47
CA ASN A 130 -20.75 -1.09 19.68
C ASN A 130 -21.53 -0.88 18.37
N ARG A 131 -22.77 -0.43 18.51
CA ARG A 131 -23.71 -0.20 17.38
C ARG A 131 -23.73 1.25 16.90
N HIS A 132 -22.76 2.08 17.30
CA HIS A 132 -22.73 3.45 16.83
C HIS A 132 -22.58 3.50 15.31
N ARG A 133 -23.37 4.33 14.64
CA ARG A 133 -23.28 4.47 13.19
C ARG A 133 -21.89 5.00 12.81
N VAL A 134 -21.27 4.33 11.84
CA VAL A 134 -20.00 4.74 11.25
C VAL A 134 -20.05 4.44 9.76
N ASP A 135 -19.45 5.31 8.97
CA ASP A 135 -19.35 5.07 7.54
C ASP A 135 -18.16 4.13 7.26
N VAL A 136 -18.41 3.09 6.45
CA VAL A 136 -17.42 2.05 6.13
C VAL A 136 -16.23 2.60 5.36
N ASP A 137 -16.44 3.65 4.55
CA ASP A 137 -15.40 4.34 3.80
C ASP A 137 -14.37 5.01 4.74
N ASN A 138 -14.82 5.59 5.86
CA ASN A 138 -13.92 6.16 6.86
C ASN A 138 -13.09 5.10 7.58
N LEU A 139 -13.63 3.89 7.79
CA LEU A 139 -12.88 2.76 8.35
C LEU A 139 -11.84 2.24 7.35
N LEU A 140 -12.27 2.03 6.09
CA LEU A 140 -11.39 1.64 4.99
C LEU A 140 -10.25 2.64 4.83
N LYS A 141 -10.53 3.95 4.91
CA LYS A 141 -9.50 4.97 4.81
C LYS A 141 -8.39 4.81 5.85
N THR A 142 -8.72 4.48 7.10
CA THR A 142 -7.72 4.18 8.14
C THR A 142 -6.87 2.96 7.79
N VAL A 143 -7.50 1.92 7.23
CA VAL A 143 -6.79 0.70 6.76
C VAL A 143 -5.80 1.04 5.65
N LEU A 144 -6.24 1.79 4.63
CA LEU A 144 -5.39 2.18 3.51
C LEU A 144 -4.22 3.06 3.96
N ASP A 145 -4.48 4.10 4.76
CA ASP A 145 -3.44 5.00 5.30
C ASP A 145 -2.42 4.19 6.15
N GLY A 146 -2.90 3.23 6.97
CA GLY A 146 -2.05 2.35 7.78
C GLY A 146 -1.20 1.37 6.96
N ILE A 147 -1.77 0.76 5.92
CA ILE A 147 -1.02 -0.11 5.01
C ILE A 147 0.05 0.70 4.25
N THR A 148 -0.29 1.87 3.73
CA THR A 148 0.69 2.77 3.08
C THR A 148 1.82 3.15 4.05
N LYS A 149 1.50 3.48 5.31
CA LYS A 149 2.47 3.77 6.37
C LYS A 149 3.41 2.59 6.70
N SER A 150 2.99 1.34 6.44
CA SER A 150 3.88 0.18 6.58
C SER A 150 5.05 0.22 5.59
N GLY A 151 4.80 0.71 4.36
CA GLY A 151 5.73 0.67 3.25
C GLY A 151 6.06 -0.75 2.76
N LEU A 152 5.26 -1.77 3.05
CA LEU A 152 5.59 -3.16 2.70
C LEU A 152 4.64 -3.82 1.70
N VAL A 153 3.43 -3.30 1.51
CA VAL A 153 2.42 -3.93 0.65
C VAL A 153 2.40 -3.32 -0.75
N TRP A 154 2.40 -1.99 -0.84
CA TRP A 154 2.42 -1.22 -2.08
C TRP A 154 3.25 0.05 -1.89
N ALA A 155 3.50 0.78 -2.97
CA ALA A 155 4.22 2.06 -2.92
C ALA A 155 3.31 3.22 -2.49
N ASP A 156 2.08 3.25 -2.98
CA ASP A 156 1.08 4.30 -2.70
C ASP A 156 -0.35 3.74 -2.74
N ASP A 157 -1.29 4.36 -2.02
CA ASP A 157 -2.70 3.93 -2.01
C ASP A 157 -3.40 4.21 -3.35
N ASP A 158 -2.78 4.98 -4.24
CA ASP A 158 -3.23 5.19 -5.62
C ASP A 158 -3.27 3.91 -6.47
N GLN A 159 -2.60 2.84 -6.00
CA GLN A 159 -2.62 1.49 -6.58
C GLN A 159 -3.94 0.74 -6.34
N VAL A 160 -4.72 1.15 -5.34
CA VAL A 160 -5.98 0.48 -5.00
C VAL A 160 -7.04 0.82 -6.05
N THR A 161 -7.51 -0.21 -6.75
CA THR A 161 -8.50 -0.11 -7.84
C THR A 161 -9.81 -0.81 -7.54
N ALA A 162 -9.84 -1.67 -6.52
CA ALA A 162 -11.05 -2.21 -5.94
C ALA A 162 -10.95 -2.19 -4.41
N VAL A 163 -12.06 -1.85 -3.75
CA VAL A 163 -12.14 -1.84 -2.29
C VAL A 163 -13.49 -2.33 -1.82
N LEU A 164 -13.50 -3.18 -0.80
CA LEU A 164 -14.71 -3.70 -0.18
C LEU A 164 -14.59 -3.64 1.34
N GLY A 165 -15.62 -3.14 2.01
CA GLY A 165 -15.70 -3.11 3.47
C GLY A 165 -16.99 -3.74 3.97
N VAL A 166 -16.89 -4.56 5.01
CA VAL A 166 -18.04 -5.14 5.72
C VAL A 166 -17.96 -4.78 7.19
N ILE A 167 -19.07 -4.30 7.76
CA ILE A 167 -19.15 -4.02 9.21
C ILE A 167 -19.93 -5.14 9.87
N GLU A 168 -19.36 -5.68 10.94
CA GLU A 168 -19.91 -6.71 11.79
C GLU A 168 -19.96 -6.23 13.24
N HIS A 169 -20.87 -6.82 14.01
CA HIS A 169 -21.01 -6.50 15.43
C HIS A 169 -20.51 -7.66 16.30
N ASP A 170 -19.37 -7.46 16.96
CA ASP A 170 -18.80 -8.38 17.94
C ASP A 170 -18.40 -7.60 19.21
N PRO A 171 -19.28 -7.53 20.22
CA PRO A 171 -19.05 -6.77 21.44
C PRO A 171 -17.90 -7.30 22.29
N ALA A 172 -17.56 -8.59 22.14
CA ALA A 172 -16.59 -9.25 23.00
C ALA A 172 -15.17 -9.21 22.41
N HIS A 173 -15.05 -9.21 21.08
CA HIS A 173 -13.76 -9.30 20.39
C HIS A 173 -13.70 -8.32 19.21
N PRO A 174 -13.58 -7.01 19.44
CA PRO A 174 -13.43 -6.08 18.34
C PRO A 174 -12.08 -6.26 17.65
N ARG A 175 -12.09 -6.24 16.30
CA ARG A 175 -10.89 -6.45 15.46
C ARG A 175 -11.14 -6.03 14.02
N ILE A 176 -10.07 -6.01 13.23
CA ILE A 176 -10.09 -5.82 11.77
C ILE A 176 -9.43 -7.04 11.13
N ALA A 177 -10.08 -7.63 10.13
CA ALA A 177 -9.47 -8.60 9.23
C ALA A 177 -9.34 -8.00 7.85
N VAL A 178 -8.15 -8.07 7.26
CA VAL A 178 -7.83 -7.42 5.99
C VAL A 178 -7.21 -8.45 5.04
N ALA A 179 -7.61 -8.40 3.78
CA ALA A 179 -6.97 -9.11 2.69
C ALA A 179 -6.65 -8.13 1.54
N VAL A 180 -5.50 -8.35 0.92
CA VAL A 180 -4.95 -7.55 -0.16
C VAL A 180 -4.48 -8.49 -1.25
N ALA A 181 -4.76 -8.19 -2.52
CA ALA A 181 -4.34 -9.02 -3.64
C ALA A 181 -4.15 -8.21 -4.93
N ASN A 182 -3.44 -8.78 -5.90
CA ASN A 182 -3.35 -8.24 -7.26
C ASN A 182 -4.75 -8.20 -7.90
N HIS A 183 -5.07 -7.10 -8.59
CA HIS A 183 -6.38 -6.88 -9.19
C HIS A 183 -6.27 -6.54 -10.68
N GLU A 184 -6.97 -7.28 -11.53
CA GLU A 184 -7.05 -6.95 -12.96
C GLU A 184 -7.99 -5.75 -13.15
N SER A 185 -7.42 -4.64 -13.63
CA SER A 185 -8.19 -3.43 -13.91
C SER A 185 -7.67 -2.76 -15.17
N THR A 186 -8.58 -2.15 -15.93
CA THR A 186 -8.26 -1.30 -17.08
C THR A 186 -7.63 0.03 -16.68
N MET A 187 -7.67 0.39 -15.39
CA MET A 187 -6.95 1.54 -14.87
C MET A 187 -5.44 1.25 -14.81
N LEU A 188 -4.62 2.21 -15.22
CA LEU A 188 -3.17 2.13 -15.04
C LEU A 188 -2.78 2.85 -13.74
N ARG A 189 -2.44 2.09 -12.69
CA ARG A 189 -1.94 2.59 -11.40
C ARG A 189 -0.54 2.07 -11.08
N GLY A 190 0.05 2.57 -9.99
CA GLY A 190 1.37 2.16 -9.52
C GLY A 190 2.47 2.39 -10.55
N ASP A 191 3.37 1.42 -10.66
CA ASP A 191 4.56 1.50 -11.50
C ASP A 191 4.21 1.63 -12.99
N ALA A 192 3.12 1.00 -13.43
CA ALA A 192 2.64 1.08 -14.80
C ALA A 192 2.25 2.52 -15.20
N ARG A 193 1.65 3.29 -14.27
CA ARG A 193 1.27 4.68 -14.52
C ARG A 193 2.47 5.61 -14.70
N ARG A 194 3.54 5.34 -13.96
CA ARG A 194 4.77 6.13 -13.94
C ARG A 194 5.75 5.72 -15.03
N THR A 195 5.65 4.50 -15.52
CA THR A 195 6.51 4.03 -16.61
C THR A 195 6.24 4.82 -17.90
N ARG A 196 7.32 5.28 -18.53
CA ARG A 196 7.35 6.02 -19.79
C ARG A 196 8.37 5.40 -20.70
N THR A 197 8.14 5.51 -22.00
CA THR A 197 9.12 5.14 -23.02
C THR A 197 9.99 6.36 -23.34
N CYS A 198 11.31 6.22 -23.29
CA CYS A 198 12.22 7.30 -23.64
C CYS A 198 12.11 7.65 -25.13
N GLU A 199 11.90 8.93 -25.46
CA GLU A 199 11.77 9.41 -26.84
C GLU A 199 13.05 9.25 -27.68
N THR A 200 14.21 9.02 -27.05
CA THR A 200 15.50 8.92 -27.73
C THR A 200 16.00 7.50 -27.88
N CYS A 201 15.93 6.69 -26.81
CA CYS A 201 16.44 5.31 -26.85
C CYS A 201 15.36 4.23 -26.81
N GLY A 202 14.08 4.58 -26.62
CA GLY A 202 12.97 3.62 -26.56
C GLY A 202 12.89 2.82 -25.25
N VAL A 203 13.82 2.98 -24.31
CA VAL A 203 13.82 2.23 -23.04
C VAL A 203 12.75 2.75 -22.10
N ALA A 204 12.07 1.83 -21.41
CA ALA A 204 11.11 2.14 -20.35
C ALA A 204 11.83 2.72 -19.11
N PHE A 205 11.31 3.80 -18.54
CA PHE A 205 11.86 4.43 -17.34
C PHE A 205 10.76 5.06 -16.49
N GLN A 206 11.03 5.25 -15.19
CA GLN A 206 10.16 5.99 -14.28
C GLN A 206 10.76 7.37 -13.99
N PRO A 207 10.06 8.49 -14.24
CA PRO A 207 10.52 9.81 -13.88
C PRO A 207 10.52 9.97 -12.35
N HIS A 208 11.50 10.72 -11.83
CA HIS A 208 11.65 10.95 -10.38
C HIS A 208 10.44 11.70 -9.75
N SER A 209 9.64 12.41 -10.54
CA SER A 209 8.42 13.05 -10.02
C SER A 209 7.32 13.07 -11.06
N ASP A 210 6.07 12.91 -10.61
CA ASP A 210 4.88 12.98 -11.47
C ASP A 210 4.70 14.36 -12.13
N ARG A 211 5.25 15.41 -11.51
CA ARG A 211 5.23 16.79 -12.06
C ARG A 211 6.18 16.94 -13.24
N GLN A 212 7.28 16.20 -13.25
CA GLN A 212 8.19 16.20 -14.39
C GLN A 212 7.65 15.21 -15.40
N ARG A 213 7.05 15.74 -16.48
CA ARG A 213 6.80 14.98 -17.71
C ARG A 213 8.14 14.63 -18.37
N GLY A 214 8.93 13.80 -17.70
CA GLY A 214 10.22 13.31 -18.18
C GLY A 214 9.97 12.60 -19.50
N ARG A 215 10.64 13.06 -20.55
CA ARG A 215 10.61 12.47 -21.89
C ARG A 215 11.80 11.53 -22.14
N TYR A 216 12.81 11.62 -21.28
CA TYR A 216 14.10 10.96 -21.45
C TYR A 216 14.50 10.25 -20.17
N CYS A 217 15.04 9.04 -20.29
CA CYS A 217 15.48 8.23 -19.16
C CYS A 217 16.73 8.78 -18.46
N SER A 218 17.50 9.63 -19.15
CA SER A 218 18.75 10.19 -18.65
C SER A 218 19.07 11.54 -19.31
N LEU A 219 20.03 12.26 -18.74
CA LEU A 219 20.59 13.47 -19.35
C LEU A 219 21.26 13.20 -20.70
N ALA A 220 21.83 12.01 -20.89
CA ALA A 220 22.46 11.60 -22.16
C ALA A 220 21.42 11.44 -23.28
N CYS A 221 20.24 10.94 -22.96
CA CYS A 221 19.13 10.84 -23.91
C CYS A 221 18.43 12.19 -24.15
N ARG A 222 18.69 13.23 -23.35
CA ARG A 222 18.06 14.53 -23.58
C ARG A 222 18.73 15.20 -24.79
N PRO A 223 18.01 15.48 -25.89
CA PRO A 223 18.59 16.17 -27.04
C PRO A 223 19.11 17.51 -26.56
N ARG A 224 20.38 17.78 -26.83
CA ARG A 224 20.94 19.11 -26.63
C ARG A 224 20.17 20.03 -27.57
N ARG A 225 19.50 21.05 -27.02
CA ARG A 225 18.93 22.13 -27.84
C ARG A 225 20.11 22.85 -28.48
N VAL A 226 20.48 22.44 -29.69
CA VAL A 226 21.38 23.21 -30.53
C VAL A 226 20.57 24.42 -30.95
N GLN A 227 20.83 25.55 -30.32
CA GLN A 227 20.30 26.81 -30.81
C GLN A 227 21.08 27.21 -32.05
N ILE A 228 20.35 27.69 -33.03
CA ILE A 228 20.89 28.08 -34.33
C ILE A 228 20.88 29.60 -34.40
N CYS A 229 21.99 30.17 -34.84
CA CYS A 229 22.12 31.61 -35.03
C CYS A 229 21.14 32.05 -36.12
N THR A 230 20.30 33.03 -35.82
CA THR A 230 19.30 33.51 -36.79
C THR A 230 19.92 34.28 -37.97
N ALA A 231 21.18 34.70 -37.86
CA ALA A 231 21.88 35.43 -38.92
C ALA A 231 22.64 34.52 -39.89
N CYS A 232 23.25 33.43 -39.41
CA CYS A 232 24.13 32.59 -40.23
C CYS A 232 23.82 31.09 -40.21
N GLY A 233 22.89 30.63 -39.37
CA GLY A 233 22.58 29.20 -39.24
C GLY A 233 23.65 28.38 -38.49
N GLY A 234 24.69 29.00 -37.92
CA GLY A 234 25.68 28.31 -37.09
C GLY A 234 25.19 28.03 -35.66
N PRO A 235 25.75 27.04 -34.94
CA PRO A 235 25.36 26.74 -33.56
C PRO A 235 25.69 27.89 -32.60
N THR A 236 24.83 28.15 -31.60
CA THR A 236 25.08 29.10 -30.52
C THR A 236 25.43 28.38 -29.22
N SER A 237 26.29 29.01 -28.42
CA SER A 237 26.83 28.43 -27.19
C SER A 237 25.93 28.62 -25.96
N ALA A 238 24.89 29.46 -26.05
CA ALA A 238 24.04 29.77 -24.91
C ALA A 238 22.56 29.99 -25.32
N PRO A 239 21.61 29.52 -24.49
CA PRO A 239 20.18 29.43 -24.80
C PRO A 239 19.44 30.78 -24.95
N HIS A 240 20.10 31.90 -24.71
CA HIS A 240 19.51 33.23 -24.83
C HIS A 240 20.16 34.08 -25.93
N VAL A 241 21.13 33.51 -26.67
CA VAL A 241 21.90 34.28 -27.64
C VAL A 241 21.33 34.02 -29.03
N VAL A 242 20.62 35.02 -29.54
CA VAL A 242 19.95 34.99 -30.86
C VAL A 242 20.98 34.90 -32.01
N ARG A 243 22.21 35.36 -31.77
CA ARG A 243 23.32 35.35 -32.73
C ARG A 243 24.55 34.64 -32.17
N CYS A 244 25.31 33.94 -33.00
CA CYS A 244 26.59 33.37 -32.56
C CYS A 244 27.60 34.49 -32.26
N LEU A 245 28.64 34.17 -31.47
CA LEU A 245 29.68 35.12 -31.07
C LEU A 245 30.32 35.86 -32.28
N PRO A 246 30.63 35.20 -33.41
CA PRO A 246 31.09 35.88 -34.62
C PRO A 246 30.10 36.92 -35.16
N CYS A 247 28.83 36.55 -35.35
CA CYS A 247 27.78 37.44 -35.89
C CYS A 247 27.41 38.58 -34.93
N HIS A 248 27.60 38.38 -33.63
CA HIS A 248 27.42 39.43 -32.64
C HIS A 248 28.55 40.47 -32.75
N ASN A 249 29.80 40.01 -32.84
CA ASN A 249 30.97 40.89 -32.90
C ASN A 249 31.10 41.65 -34.22
N SER A 250 30.61 41.08 -35.34
CA SER A 250 30.59 41.77 -36.63
C SER A 250 29.63 42.97 -36.64
N ASN A 251 28.52 42.91 -35.90
CA ASN A 251 27.54 43.99 -35.82
C ASN A 251 28.03 45.18 -34.98
N GLN A 252 28.94 44.97 -34.03
CA GLN A 252 29.47 46.05 -33.16
C GLN A 252 30.57 46.88 -33.84
N ARG A 253 31.15 46.41 -34.96
CA ARG A 253 32.23 47.13 -35.66
C ARG A 253 31.74 48.15 -36.69
N GLY A 254 30.44 48.19 -36.99
CA GLY A 254 29.84 49.08 -37.98
C GLY A 254 29.26 50.39 -37.43
N THR A 255 29.38 50.67 -36.13
CA THR A 255 28.79 51.86 -35.47
C THR A 255 29.84 52.87 -34.98
N ARG A 256 30.98 52.99 -35.67
CA ARG A 256 31.98 54.03 -35.39
C ARG A 256 32.18 54.90 -36.63
#